data_AF-A0A0Q9I2S8-F1
#
_entry.id   AF-A0A0Q9I2S8-F1
#
_cell.length_a   1.000
_cell.length_b   1.000
_cell.length_c   1.000
_cell.angle_alpha   90.00
_cell.angle_beta   90.00
_cell.angle_gamma   90.00
#
_symmetry.space_group_name_H-M   'P 1'
#
loop_
_entity.id
_entity.type
_entity.pdbx_description
1 polymer ?
#
loop_
_entity_poly.entity_id
_entity_poly.type
_entity_poly.pdbx_seq_one_letter_code
_entity_poly.pdbx_strand_id
1 'polypeptide(L)' 'MSLNIATGLGLGGNESYPDLFQPYSGFPDGVRVEAGHIIMPDLRGIGFEGKADLIAEMRSLAA' A
#
# COMPACT_ATOMS: atom_id res chain seq x y z
N MET A 1 -4.54 -1.48 -3.46
CA MET A 1 -5.16 -2.77 -3.83
C MET A 1 -4.35 -3.54 -4.87
N SER A 2 -3.98 -2.91 -6.00
CA SER A 2 -3.23 -3.53 -7.10
C SER A 2 -1.97 -4.31 -6.71
N LEU A 3 -1.23 -3.90 -5.66
CA LEU A 3 -0.09 -4.64 -5.12
C LEU A 3 -0.42 -6.06 -4.65
N ASN A 4 -1.56 -6.25 -3.96
CA ASN A 4 -2.01 -7.57 -3.51
C ASN A 4 -2.41 -8.45 -4.70
N ILE A 5 -2.99 -7.87 -5.74
CA ILE A 5 -3.33 -8.58 -6.98
C ILE A 5 -2.04 -9.00 -7.69
N ALA A 6 -1.07 -8.09 -7.83
CA ALA A 6 0.19 -8.36 -8.51
C ALA A 6 0.97 -9.49 -7.83
N THR A 7 1.09 -9.45 -6.51
CA THR A 7 1.80 -10.49 -5.74
C THR A 7 1.02 -11.80 -5.63
N GLY A 8 -0.30 -11.75 -5.43
CA GLY A 8 -1.13 -12.94 -5.28
C GLY A 8 -1.39 -13.70 -6.58
N LEU A 9 -1.41 -13.02 -7.73
CA LEU A 9 -1.69 -13.62 -9.05
C LEU A 9 -0.48 -13.68 -9.98
N GLY A 10 0.70 -13.25 -9.53
CA GLY A 10 1.93 -13.31 -10.33
C GLY A 10 1.94 -12.35 -11.52
N LEU A 11 1.46 -11.11 -11.34
CA LEU A 11 1.51 -10.08 -12.38
C LEU A 11 2.90 -9.41 -12.44
N GLY A 12 3.16 -8.66 -13.52
CA GLY A 12 4.47 -8.08 -13.81
C GLY A 12 4.89 -6.86 -12.99
N GLY A 13 3.99 -6.24 -12.23
CA GLY A 13 4.32 -5.08 -11.40
C GLY A 13 3.12 -4.23 -10.99
N ASN A 14 3.40 -3.08 -10.39
CA ASN A 14 2.41 -2.09 -9.98
C ASN A 14 2.98 -0.67 -10.05
N GLU A 15 2.19 0.28 -10.55
CA GLU A 15 2.57 1.70 -10.61
C GLU A 15 2.51 2.36 -9.24
N SER A 16 3.40 3.33 -9.00
CA SER A 16 3.46 4.10 -7.76
C SER A 16 3.67 5.58 -8.06
N TYR A 17 3.02 6.44 -7.28
CA TYR A 17 3.12 7.90 -7.37
C TYR A 17 3.67 8.47 -6.05
N PRO A 18 5.00 8.57 -5.88
CA PRO A 18 5.60 8.90 -4.57
C PRO A 18 5.04 10.19 -3.94
N ASP A 19 4.89 11.23 -4.74
CA ASP A 19 4.55 12.57 -4.26
C ASP A 19 3.12 13.01 -4.59
N LEU A 20 2.32 12.16 -5.25
CA LEU A 20 0.95 12.50 -5.67
C LEU A 20 -0.08 11.62 -4.97
N PHE A 21 -1.26 12.20 -4.77
CA PHE A 21 -2.46 11.51 -4.28
C PHE A 21 -2.35 10.91 -2.86
N GLN A 22 -1.46 11.44 -2.02
CA GLN A 22 -1.43 11.10 -0.61
C GLN A 22 -2.73 11.52 0.10
N PRO A 23 -3.22 10.75 1.08
CA PRO A 23 -2.62 9.53 1.65
C PRO A 23 -2.98 8.23 0.91
N TYR A 24 -3.74 8.30 -0.20
CA TYR A 24 -4.25 7.13 -0.94
C TYR A 24 -3.22 6.43 -1.83
N SER A 25 -2.07 7.07 -2.04
CA SER A 25 -0.89 6.53 -2.72
C SER A 25 0.08 5.87 -1.74
N GLY A 26 0.97 5.02 -2.24
CA GLY A 26 2.11 4.48 -1.49
C GLY A 26 1.91 3.08 -0.91
N PHE A 27 2.70 2.78 0.11
CA PHE A 27 2.85 1.47 0.74
C PHE A 27 2.65 1.58 2.26
N PRO A 28 2.50 0.45 2.98
CA PRO A 28 2.56 0.45 4.44
C PRO A 28 3.82 1.13 4.98
N ASP A 29 3.70 1.75 6.14
CA ASP A 29 4.79 2.48 6.80
C ASP A 29 6.00 1.56 7.01
N GLY A 30 7.18 2.09 6.74
CA GLY A 30 8.45 1.35 6.81
C GLY A 30 8.77 0.49 5.60
N VAL A 31 7.81 0.21 4.70
CA VAL A 31 8.10 -0.42 3.40
C VAL A 31 8.83 0.58 2.51
N ARG A 32 9.95 0.16 1.92
CA ARG A 32 10.80 0.98 1.05
C ARG A 32 10.91 0.34 -0.32
N VAL A 33 11.06 1.18 -1.34
CA VAL A 33 11.43 0.74 -2.67
C VAL A 33 12.94 0.50 -2.70
N GLU A 34 13.34 -0.73 -2.98
CA GLU A 34 14.72 -1.15 -3.12
C GLU A 34 14.91 -1.75 -4.51
N ALA A 35 15.82 -1.19 -5.30
CA ALA A 35 16.07 -1.61 -6.69
C ALA A 35 14.78 -1.76 -7.53
N GLY A 36 13.83 -0.82 -7.38
CA GLY A 36 12.56 -0.81 -8.10
C GLY A 36 11.49 -1.79 -7.59
N HIS A 37 11.74 -2.48 -6.48
CA HIS A 37 10.83 -3.47 -5.91
C HIS A 37 10.48 -3.13 -4.46
N ILE A 38 9.33 -3.62 -4.00
CA ILE A 38 8.94 -3.61 -2.60
C ILE A 38 8.67 -5.05 -2.16
N ILE A 39 8.83 -5.33 -0.86
CA ILE A 39 8.39 -6.58 -0.25
C ILE A 39 7.05 -6.34 0.43
N MET A 40 6.04 -7.13 0.07
CA MET A 40 4.73 -7.07 0.72
C MET A 40 4.86 -7.53 2.17
N PRO A 41 4.46 -6.71 3.16
CA PRO A 41 4.42 -7.14 4.55
C PRO A 41 3.26 -8.12 4.77
N ASP A 42 3.42 -9.03 5.73
CA ASP A 42 2.35 -9.95 6.14
C ASP A 42 1.32 -9.23 7.04
N LEU A 43 0.44 -8.47 6.40
CA LEU A 43 -0.67 -7.77 7.03
C LEU A 43 -2.00 -8.40 6.60
N ARG A 44 -2.96 -8.43 7.52
CA ARG A 44 -4.30 -8.94 7.23
C ARG A 44 -5.02 -8.03 6.23
N GLY A 45 -5.79 -8.63 5.32
CA GLY A 45 -6.59 -7.90 4.34
C GLY A 45 -5.73 -7.20 3.30
N ILE A 46 -6.12 -5.98 2.90
CA ILE A 46 -5.35 -5.18 1.93
C ILE A 46 -4.08 -4.59 2.58
N GLY A 47 -4.06 -4.46 3.91
CA GLY A 47 -2.96 -3.87 4.68
C GLY A 47 -3.04 -2.35 4.85
N PHE A 48 -4.23 -1.76 4.74
CA PHE A 48 -4.40 -0.31 4.91
C PHE A 48 -4.04 0.17 6.32
N GLU A 49 -4.28 -0.66 7.34
CA GLU A 49 -3.93 -0.41 8.73
C GLU A 49 -2.42 -0.22 8.95
N GLY A 50 -1.59 -0.69 8.01
CA GLY A 50 -0.15 -0.50 8.04
C GLY A 50 0.32 0.88 7.58
N LYS A 51 -0.55 1.75 7.06
CA LYS A 51 -0.22 3.11 6.60
C LYS A 51 -0.98 4.13 7.43
N ALA A 52 -0.30 4.79 8.37
CA ALA A 52 -0.93 5.54 9.47
C ALA A 52 -1.82 6.70 9.01
N ASP A 53 -1.39 7.46 8.01
CA ASP A 53 -2.16 8.58 7.45
C ASP A 53 -3.38 8.09 6.67
N LEU A 54 -3.28 6.96 5.94
CA LEU A 54 -4.40 6.38 5.20
C LEU A 54 -5.46 5.76 6.12
N ILE A 55 -5.06 4.99 7.13
CA ILE A 55 -6.02 4.35 8.04
C ILE A 55 -6.78 5.38 8.88
N ALA A 56 -6.18 6.54 9.17
CA ALA A 56 -6.86 7.64 9.84
C ALA A 56 -8.08 8.12 9.04
N GLU A 57 -7.91 8.37 7.74
CA GLU A 57 -9.00 8.76 6.84
C GLU A 57 -10.08 7.66 6.71
N MET A 58 -9.66 6.39 6.61
CA MET A 58 -10.60 5.28 6.50
C MET A 58 -11.46 5.08 7.75
N ARG A 59 -10.88 5.27 8.95
CA ARG A 59 -11.63 5.22 10.20
C ARG A 59 -12.58 6.40 10.35
N SER A 60 -12.18 7.59 9.89
CA SER A 60 -13.02 8.80 9.89
C SER A 60 -14.33 8.60 9.12
N LEU A 61 -14.30 7.85 8.02
CA LEU A 61 -15.47 7.59 7.18
C LEU A 61 -16.58 6.78 7.88
N ALA A 62 -16.22 5.86 8.77
CA ALA A 62 -17.12 4.86 9.34
C ALA A 62 -17.21 4.93 10.88
N ALA A 63 -16.85 6.08 11.46
CA ALA A 63 -16.86 6.35 12.89
C ALA A 63 -18.29 6.55 13.44
#